data_AF-A0A923MTU0-F1
#
_entry.id   AF-A0A923MTU0-F1
#
_cell.length_a   1.000
_cell.length_b   1.000
_cell.length_c   1.000
_cell.angle_alpha   90.00
_cell.angle_beta   90.00
_cell.angle_gamma   90.00
#
_symmetry.space_group_name_H-M   'P 1'
#
loop_
_entity.id
_entity.type
_entity.pdbx_description
1 polymer ?
#
loop_
_entity_poly.entity_id
_entity_poly.type
_entity_poly.pdbx_seq_one_letter_code
_entity_poly.pdbx_strand_id
1 'polypeptide(L)'
;MRDEIAVRPIAWVGASIAAVVALVVVAVFLLLRLWNADPGADRVRMRETVLVPGPVVQSAPQEDLRAYREEKRRILESAAWVDAQRGIARIPIADAMAILAASAPRAEATR
;
A
#
# COMPACT_ATOMS: atom_id res chain seq x y z
N MET A 1 15.53 69.60 41.10
CA MET A 1 15.16 68.17 41.09
C MET A 1 14.43 67.89 39.79
N ARG A 2 15.15 67.46 38.75
CA ARG A 2 14.56 66.90 37.54
C ARG A 2 15.37 65.65 37.24
N ASP A 3 14.69 64.52 37.26
CA ASP A 3 15.28 63.20 37.22
C ASP A 3 16.04 62.98 35.92
N GLU A 4 17.37 62.84 36.04
CA GLU A 4 18.22 62.17 35.05
C GLU A 4 17.87 60.68 35.09
N ILE A 5 16.65 60.33 34.69
CA ILE A 5 16.30 58.94 34.41
C ILE A 5 17.30 58.50 33.35
N ALA A 6 18.12 57.52 33.71
CA ALA A 6 19.21 57.05 32.89
C ALA A 6 18.66 56.35 31.63
N VAL A 7 18.25 57.15 30.63
CA VAL A 7 17.73 56.68 29.33
C VAL A 7 18.85 56.01 28.54
N ARG A 8 20.09 56.45 28.78
CA ARG A 8 21.29 55.97 28.10
C ARG A 8 21.54 54.47 28.37
N PRO A 9 21.60 53.98 29.64
CA PRO A 9 21.68 52.55 29.92
C PRO A 9 20.56 51.70 29.29
N ILE A 10 19.31 52.17 29.34
CA ILE A 10 18.15 51.43 28.80
C ILE A 10 18.27 51.30 27.27
N ALA A 11 18.66 52.37 26.58
CA ALA A 11 18.90 52.35 25.14
C ALA A 11 20.05 51.40 24.76
N TRP A 12 21.11 51.33 25.57
CA TRP A 12 22.23 50.41 25.35
C TRP A 12 21.84 48.94 25.53
N VAL A 13 20.97 48.63 26.49
CA VAL A 13 20.42 47.28 26.67
C VAL A 13 19.50 46.91 25.51
N GLY A 14 18.65 47.83 25.05
CA GLY A 14 17.83 47.62 23.85
C GLY A 14 18.68 47.36 22.61
N ALA A 15 19.74 48.16 22.43
CA ALA A 15 20.67 48.02 21.32
C ALA A 15 21.45 46.70 21.38
N SER A 16 21.86 46.23 22.58
CA SER A 16 22.57 44.96 22.71
C SER A 16 21.68 43.77 22.37
N ILE A 17 20.41 43.79 22.79
CA ILE A 17 19.43 42.75 22.42
C ILE A 17 19.21 42.74 20.90
N ALA A 18 19.00 43.91 20.29
CA ALA A 18 18.83 44.03 18.85
C ALA A 18 20.07 43.54 18.07
N ALA A 19 21.27 43.84 18.57
CA ALA A 19 22.52 43.38 17.97
C ALA A 19 22.67 41.85 18.04
N VAL A 20 22.32 41.23 19.17
CA VAL A 20 22.35 39.77 19.32
C VAL A 20 21.33 39.10 18.39
N VAL A 21 20.12 39.64 18.30
CA VAL A 21 19.09 39.12 17.37
C VAL A 21 19.57 39.22 15.92
N ALA A 22 20.12 40.37 15.54
CA ALA A 22 20.66 40.57 14.19
C ALA A 22 21.82 39.60 13.89
N LEU A 23 22.72 39.38 14.85
CA LEU A 23 23.82 38.42 14.72
C LEU A 23 23.29 36.99 14.49
N VAL A 24 22.28 36.56 15.25
CA VAL A 24 21.68 35.22 15.09
C VAL A 24 21.02 35.08 13.73
N VAL A 25 20.26 36.09 13.27
CA VAL A 25 19.63 36.07 11.94
C VAL A 25 20.67 35.96 10.83
N VAL A 26 21.76 36.74 10.92
CA VAL A 26 22.86 36.68 9.94
C VAL A 26 23.56 35.32 9.96
N ALA A 27 23.82 34.76 11.14
CA ALA A 27 24.44 33.44 11.28
C ALA A 27 23.57 32.33 10.66
N VAL A 28 22.26 32.32 10.93
CA VAL A 28 21.31 31.37 10.33
C VAL A 28 21.24 31.56 8.81
N PHE A 29 21.18 32.81 8.34
CA PHE A 29 21.14 33.11 6.91
C PHE A 29 22.39 32.62 6.18
N LEU A 30 23.59 32.84 6.75
CA LEU A 30 24.84 32.35 6.19
C LEU A 30 24.92 30.82 6.22
N LEU A 31 24.46 30.19 7.29
CA LEU A 31 24.43 28.72 7.39
C LEU A 31 23.54 28.11 6.30
N LEU A 32 22.31 28.62 6.14
CA LEU A 32 21.37 28.17 5.11
C LEU A 32 21.94 28.38 3.71
N ARG A 33 22.58 29.53 3.45
CA ARG A 33 23.23 29.84 2.18
C ARG A 33 24.42 28.92 1.89
N LEU A 34 25.25 28.64 2.90
CA LEU A 34 26.42 27.77 2.75
C LEU A 34 26.02 26.32 2.53
N TRP A 35 24.93 25.87 3.15
CA TRP A 35 24.41 24.52 3.02
C TRP A 35 23.50 24.32 1.81
N ASN A 36 23.37 25.34 0.95
CA ASN A 36 22.50 25.34 -0.23
C ASN A 36 21.06 24.89 0.10
N ALA A 37 20.60 25.21 1.32
CA ALA A 37 19.26 24.93 1.79
C ALA A 37 18.32 25.93 1.14
N ASP A 38 17.92 25.62 -0.09
CA ASP A 38 16.98 26.44 -0.83
C ASP A 38 15.64 26.45 -0.06
N PRO A 39 15.17 27.61 0.47
CA PRO A 39 13.92 27.68 1.24
C PRO A 39 12.67 27.33 0.41
N GLY A 40 12.85 27.09 -0.90
CA GLY A 40 11.85 26.57 -1.83
C GLY A 40 11.96 25.07 -2.14
N ALA A 41 13.06 24.38 -1.81
CA ALA A 41 13.27 22.98 -2.21
C ALA A 41 12.26 22.01 -1.59
N ASP A 42 11.76 22.30 -0.39
CA ASP A 42 10.74 21.47 0.27
C ASP A 42 9.40 21.47 -0.47
N ARG A 43 9.09 22.56 -1.18
CA ARG A 43 7.83 22.70 -1.93
C ARG A 43 7.85 21.92 -3.24
N VAL A 44 9.04 21.69 -3.80
CA VAL A 44 9.22 20.97 -5.07
C VAL A 44 9.23 19.46 -4.84
N ARG A 45 9.72 18.96 -3.70
CA ARG A 45 9.76 17.51 -3.41
C ARG A 45 8.39 16.88 -3.14
N MET A 46 7.39 17.65 -2.72
CA MET A 46 6.03 17.12 -2.50
C MET A 46 5.27 16.78 -3.79
N ARG A 47 5.84 17.05 -4.96
CA ARG A 47 5.25 16.72 -6.26
C ARG A 47 6.05 15.67 -7.02
N GLU A 48 6.70 14.77 -6.31
CA GLU A 48 7.02 13.48 -6.89
C GLU A 48 5.70 12.68 -6.88
N THR A 49 4.92 12.84 -7.95
CA THR A 49 3.80 11.96 -8.24
C THR A 49 4.40 10.57 -8.42
N VAL A 50 4.49 9.80 -7.33
CA VAL A 50 4.83 8.39 -7.36
C VAL A 50 3.74 7.73 -8.19
N LEU A 51 4.01 7.58 -9.48
CA LEU A 51 3.16 6.85 -10.39
C LEU A 51 3.33 5.38 -10.00
N VAL A 52 2.50 4.90 -9.07
CA VAL A 52 2.44 3.47 -8.77
C VAL A 52 1.90 2.82 -10.04
N PRO A 53 2.71 2.03 -10.79
CA PRO A 53 2.20 1.34 -11.95
C PRO A 53 1.07 0.43 -11.47
N GLY A 54 -0.14 0.66 -12.00
CA GLY A 54 -1.29 -0.21 -11.73
C GLY A 54 -0.96 -1.65 -12.14
N PRO A 55 -1.65 -2.65 -11.57
CA PRO A 55 -1.43 -4.04 -11.93
C PRO A 55 -1.53 -4.21 -13.45
N VAL A 56 -0.41 -4.59 -14.08
CA VAL A 56 -0.37 -4.82 -15.51
C VAL A 56 -1.24 -6.02 -15.86
N VAL A 57 -2.26 -5.80 -16.69
CA VAL A 57 -3.10 -6.88 -17.21
C VAL A 57 -2.27 -7.68 -18.19
N GLN A 58 -2.12 -8.99 -17.95
CA GLN A 58 -1.40 -9.89 -18.84
C GLN A 58 -2.08 -9.87 -20.23
N SER A 59 -1.29 -9.62 -21.28
CA SER A 59 -1.78 -9.37 -22.64
C SER A 59 -2.33 -10.61 -23.34
N ALA A 60 -1.92 -11.83 -22.94
CA ALA A 60 -2.32 -13.08 -23.58
C ALA A 60 -2.67 -14.21 -22.57
N PRO A 61 -3.73 -14.07 -21.77
CA PRO A 61 -4.12 -15.08 -20.77
C PRO A 61 -4.76 -16.33 -21.39
N GLN A 62 -4.90 -16.40 -22.72
CA GLN A 62 -5.68 -17.45 -23.39
C GLN A 62 -5.02 -18.83 -23.29
N GLU A 63 -3.68 -18.89 -23.34
CA GLU A 63 -2.94 -20.16 -23.26
C GLU A 63 -2.97 -20.71 -21.84
N ASP A 64 -2.68 -19.87 -20.84
CA ASP A 64 -2.78 -20.20 -19.42
C ASP A 64 -4.21 -20.66 -19.04
N LEU A 65 -5.23 -19.97 -19.55
CA LEU A 65 -6.63 -20.36 -19.33
C LEU A 65 -6.99 -21.70 -19.98
N ARG A 66 -6.41 -22.03 -21.14
CA ARG A 66 -6.62 -23.33 -21.80
C ARG A 66 -5.99 -24.45 -20.99
N ALA A 67 -4.72 -24.30 -20.60
CA ALA A 67 -4.01 -25.27 -19.76
C ALA A 67 -4.75 -25.50 -18.42
N TYR A 68 -5.18 -24.41 -17.77
CA TYR A 68 -5.96 -24.49 -16.54
C TYR A 68 -7.28 -25.26 -16.73
N ARG A 69 -8.03 -24.97 -17.81
CA ARG A 69 -9.30 -25.67 -18.09
C ARG A 69 -9.08 -27.15 -18.41
N GLU A 70 -8.02 -27.48 -19.13
CA GLU A 70 -7.67 -28.87 -19.45
C GLU A 70 -7.32 -29.67 -18.20
N GLU A 71 -6.53 -29.11 -17.30
CA GLU A 71 -6.20 -29.74 -16.03
C GLU A 71 -7.45 -29.99 -15.18
N LYS A 72 -8.32 -28.98 -15.04
CA LYS A 72 -9.58 -29.14 -14.30
C LYS A 72 -10.48 -30.20 -14.91
N ARG A 73 -10.60 -30.21 -16.24
CA ARG A 73 -11.38 -31.21 -16.96
C ARG A 73 -10.84 -32.62 -16.73
N ARG A 74 -9.52 -32.81 -16.80
CA ARG A 74 -8.89 -34.11 -16.50
C ARG A 74 -9.25 -34.59 -15.09
N ILE A 75 -9.25 -33.71 -14.08
CA ILE A 75 -9.61 -34.10 -12.71
C ILE A 75 -11.09 -34.49 -12.61
N LEU A 76 -11.98 -33.76 -13.29
CA LEU A 76 -13.43 -33.99 -13.26
C LEU A 76 -13.88 -35.25 -14.00
N GLU A 77 -13.14 -35.63 -15.05
CA GLU A 77 -13.47 -36.75 -15.93
C GLU A 77 -12.70 -38.03 -15.60
N SER A 78 -11.76 -38.01 -14.64
CA SER A 78 -10.94 -39.17 -14.30
C SER A 78 -11.26 -39.76 -12.92
N ALA A 79 -11.27 -41.08 -12.89
CA ALA A 79 -11.23 -41.84 -11.65
C ALA A 79 -9.79 -41.97 -11.14
N ALA A 80 -9.59 -41.83 -9.83
CA ALA A 80 -8.30 -42.06 -9.19
C ALA A 80 -8.49 -42.41 -7.71
N TRP A 81 -7.58 -43.21 -7.16
CA TRP A 81 -7.51 -43.38 -5.71
C TRP A 81 -6.98 -42.10 -5.05
N VAL A 82 -7.73 -41.56 -4.09
CA VAL A 82 -7.29 -40.41 -3.28
C VAL A 82 -6.54 -40.92 -2.06
N ASP A 83 -7.10 -41.94 -1.40
CA ASP A 83 -6.47 -42.67 -0.31
C ASP A 83 -6.91 -44.14 -0.39
N ALA A 84 -6.06 -44.98 -0.98
CA ALA A 84 -6.34 -46.41 -1.12
C ALA A 84 -6.36 -47.15 0.22
N GLN A 85 -5.62 -46.68 1.24
CA GLN A 85 -5.59 -47.33 2.55
C GLN A 85 -6.90 -47.13 3.31
N ARG A 86 -7.53 -45.96 3.13
CA ARG A 86 -8.84 -45.64 3.69
C ARG A 86 -10.01 -46.00 2.79
N GLY A 87 -9.75 -46.55 1.59
CA GLY A 87 -10.78 -46.89 0.62
C GLY A 87 -11.47 -45.68 -0.03
N ILE A 88 -10.81 -44.52 -0.07
CA ILE A 88 -11.36 -43.29 -0.64
C ILE A 88 -10.90 -43.16 -2.10
N ALA A 89 -11.85 -43.24 -3.03
CA ALA A 89 -11.62 -43.02 -4.45
C ALA A 89 -12.38 -41.77 -4.95
N ARG A 90 -11.77 -41.07 -5.90
CA ARG A 90 -12.43 -40.06 -6.74
C ARG A 90 -13.01 -40.77 -7.96
N ILE A 91 -14.26 -40.47 -8.27
CA ILE A 91 -14.95 -40.88 -9.50
C ILE A 91 -15.25 -39.65 -10.36
N PRO A 92 -15.50 -39.83 -11.67
CA PRO A 92 -15.94 -38.74 -12.53
C PRO A 92 -17.18 -38.06 -11.97
N ILE A 93 -17.24 -36.73 -12.06
CA ILE A 93 -18.32 -35.95 -11.44
C ILE A 93 -19.69 -36.27 -12.04
N ALA A 94 -19.75 -36.62 -13.32
CA ALA A 94 -20.98 -37.00 -14.00
C ALA A 94 -21.59 -38.27 -13.38
N ASP A 95 -20.74 -39.26 -13.06
CA ASP A 95 -21.19 -40.50 -12.42
C ASP A 95 -21.64 -40.25 -10.99
N ALA A 96 -20.91 -39.42 -10.23
CA ALA A 96 -21.31 -39.01 -8.89
C ALA A 96 -22.68 -38.30 -8.88
N MET A 97 -22.91 -37.40 -9.84
CA MET A 97 -24.18 -36.72 -10.02
C MET A 97 -25.30 -37.70 -10.39
N ALA A 98 -25.04 -38.66 -11.27
CA ALA A 98 -26.01 -39.68 -11.66
C ALA A 98 -26.39 -40.58 -10.48
N ILE A 99 -25.41 -41.02 -9.69
CA ILE A 99 -25.64 -41.79 -8.46
C ILE A 99 -26.45 -40.95 -7.49
N LEU A 100 -26.08 -39.70 -7.25
CA LEU A 100 -26.80 -38.81 -6.33
C LEU A 100 -28.24 -38.58 -6.76
N ALA A 101 -28.48 -38.35 -8.06
CA ALA A 101 -29.81 -38.18 -8.62
C ALA A 101 -30.67 -39.45 -8.51
N ALA A 102 -30.07 -40.62 -8.75
CA ALA A 102 -30.74 -41.92 -8.59
C ALA A 102 -31.00 -42.27 -7.12
N SER A 103 -30.15 -41.78 -6.22
CA SER A 103 -30.23 -42.00 -4.76
C SER A 103 -31.13 -40.98 -4.07
N ALA A 104 -31.55 -39.92 -4.77
CA ALA A 104 -32.40 -38.88 -4.21
C ALA A 104 -33.67 -39.55 -3.67
N PRO A 105 -33.93 -39.51 -2.34
CA PRO A 105 -35.17 -40.01 -1.82
C PRO A 105 -36.30 -39.25 -2.52
N ARG A 106 -37.39 -39.96 -2.82
CA ARG A 106 -38.68 -39.38 -3.23
C ARG A 106 -39.22 -38.51 -2.08
N ALA A 107 -38.54 -37.42 -1.77
CA ALA A 107 -38.94 -36.44 -0.79
C ALA A 107 -39.86 -35.46 -1.52
N GLU A 108 -41.09 -35.36 -1.02
CA GLU A 108 -42.17 -34.44 -1.44
C GLU A 108 -43.14 -34.91 -2.54
N ALA A 109 -43.48 -36.20 -2.56
CA ALA A 109 -44.80 -36.64 -3.06
C ALA A 109 -45.82 -36.73 -1.90
N THR A 110 -45.98 -35.63 -1.15
CA THR A 110 -47.06 -35.44 -0.16
C THR A 110 -47.23 -33.95 0.10
N ARG A 111 -48.01 -33.27 -0.75
CA ARG A 111 -48.77 -32.08 -0.38
C ARG A 111 -50.00 -31.92 -1.24
#